data_AF-A0AAN7E632-F1
#
_entry.id   AF-A0AAN7E632-F1
#
_cell.length_a   1.000
_cell.length_b   1.000
_cell.length_c   1.000
_cell.angle_alpha   90.00
_cell.angle_beta   90.00
_cell.angle_gamma   90.00
#
_symmetry.space_group_name_H-M   'P 1'
#
loop_
_entity.id
_entity.type
_entity.pdbx_description
1 polymer ?
#
loop_
_entity_poly.entity_id
_entity_poly.type
_entity_poly.pdbx_seq_one_letter_code
_entity_poly.pdbx_strand_id
1 'polypeptide(L)'
;MEDGAKFEWYSIPVPYAASDDDAEAEAEAEAEAEAEAEAEAEKKLSPFSVVELPKWHSFAALKSSIYCLSGPTTKTWIFDGCCWKLGPQMNVRRSDPRIIVLSGKLYVLGGLYDDARDEYIWMEVLNPKRRAWRPLPNPPLRIWSYGMVCAALERTKQIINLSLRPSIYVVGLQLRVFLELK
;
A
#
# COMPACT_ATOMS: atom_id res chain seq x y z
N MET A 1 25.43 -10.29 -29.79
CA MET A 1 25.87 -9.85 -28.45
C MET A 1 24.65 -9.92 -27.57
N GLU A 2 24.48 -11.05 -26.89
CA GLU A 2 23.42 -11.24 -25.89
C GLU A 2 23.88 -10.53 -24.63
N ASP A 3 23.20 -9.44 -24.29
CA ASP A 3 23.38 -8.76 -23.01
C ASP A 3 22.65 -9.62 -21.98
N GLY A 4 23.35 -10.61 -21.44
CA GLY A 4 22.85 -11.53 -20.43
C GLY A 4 22.64 -10.80 -19.10
N ALA A 5 21.57 -10.01 -19.00
CA ALA A 5 21.18 -9.36 -17.77
C ALA A 5 20.95 -10.43 -16.69
N LYS A 6 21.91 -10.53 -15.77
CA LYS A 6 21.81 -11.40 -14.61
C LYS A 6 20.85 -10.73 -13.62
N PHE A 7 19.65 -11.30 -13.48
CA PHE A 7 18.66 -10.82 -12.55
C PHE A 7 19.03 -11.27 -11.13
N GLU A 8 19.30 -10.31 -10.26
CA GLU A 8 19.56 -10.56 -8.84
C GLU A 8 18.39 -9.95 -8.03
N TRP A 9 17.86 -10.72 -7.08
CA TRP A 9 16.75 -10.32 -6.23
C TRP A 9 17.28 -10.02 -4.83
N TYR A 10 16.58 -9.20 -4.04
CA TYR A 10 16.92 -8.91 -2.64
C TYR A 10 15.64 -8.70 -1.81
N SER A 11 15.64 -9.13 -0.55
CA SER A 11 14.55 -8.88 0.41
C SER A 11 15.13 -8.25 1.68
N ILE A 12 14.46 -7.23 2.21
CA ILE A 12 14.94 -6.45 3.34
C ILE A 12 13.78 -6.23 4.31
N PRO A 13 13.86 -6.77 5.54
CA PRO A 13 12.73 -6.79 6.46
C PRO A 13 12.30 -5.37 6.84
N VAL A 14 11.01 -5.09 6.72
CA VAL A 14 10.42 -3.84 7.22
C VAL A 14 10.44 -3.90 8.74
N PRO A 15 10.97 -2.88 9.43
CA PRO A 15 10.94 -2.86 10.89
C PRO A 15 9.49 -2.85 11.40
N TYR A 16 9.17 -3.77 12.30
CA TYR A 16 7.86 -3.84 12.93
C TYR A 16 7.66 -2.59 13.80
N ALA A 17 6.62 -1.82 13.50
CA ALA A 17 6.13 -0.78 14.38
C ALA A 17 4.94 -1.38 15.11
N ALA A 18 5.13 -1.81 16.36
CA ALA A 18 4.03 -2.24 17.22
C ALA A 18 2.91 -1.22 17.11
N SER A 19 1.73 -1.70 16.73
CA SER A 19 0.50 -0.94 16.89
C SER A 19 0.05 -1.08 18.35
N ASP A 20 -0.69 -0.11 18.87
CA ASP A 20 -1.16 -0.17 20.26
C ASP A 20 -2.25 -1.25 20.48
N ASP A 21 -2.68 -1.96 19.43
CA ASP A 21 -3.76 -2.95 19.47
C ASP A 21 -3.47 -4.14 18.54
N ASP A 22 -2.78 -5.18 19.04
CA ASP A 22 -2.65 -6.46 18.32
C ASP A 22 -2.81 -7.63 19.31
N ALA A 23 -3.97 -8.30 19.26
CA ALA A 23 -4.20 -9.64 19.82
C ALA A 23 -4.94 -10.51 18.78
N GLU A 24 -4.27 -11.63 18.45
CA GLU A 24 -4.71 -12.92 17.85
C GLU A 24 -5.90 -12.98 16.87
N ALA A 25 -5.65 -13.60 15.69
CA ALA A 25 -6.06 -14.98 15.38
C ALA A 25 -6.13 -15.26 13.86
N GLU A 26 -6.22 -16.55 13.54
CA GLU A 26 -6.50 -17.21 12.25
C GLU A 26 -5.29 -17.48 11.35
N ALA A 27 -4.80 -18.74 11.43
CA ALA A 27 -3.62 -19.26 10.74
C ALA A 27 -3.71 -20.75 10.30
N GLU A 28 -4.86 -21.43 10.33
CA GLU A 28 -4.86 -22.91 10.15
C GLU A 28 -5.51 -23.44 8.87
N ALA A 29 -5.92 -22.59 7.92
CA ALA A 29 -6.46 -23.04 6.62
C ALA A 29 -5.60 -22.64 5.40
N GLU A 30 -4.72 -21.65 5.53
CA GLU A 30 -3.85 -21.18 4.44
C GLU A 30 -2.55 -22.00 4.31
N ALA A 31 -2.12 -22.65 5.39
CA ALA A 31 -0.86 -23.41 5.45
C ALA A 31 -0.82 -24.66 4.55
N GLU A 32 -1.96 -25.32 4.33
CA GLU A 32 -1.98 -26.56 3.53
C GLU A 32 -2.01 -26.29 2.02
N ALA A 33 -2.54 -25.15 1.57
CA ALA A 33 -2.53 -24.74 0.16
C ALA A 33 -1.19 -24.10 -0.27
N GLU A 34 -0.50 -23.42 0.64
CA GLU A 34 0.85 -22.87 0.40
C GLU A 34 1.92 -23.96 0.29
N ALA A 35 1.81 -25.05 1.05
CA ALA A 35 2.76 -26.15 1.04
C ALA A 35 2.85 -26.88 -0.33
N GLU A 36 1.73 -27.03 -1.04
CA GLU A 36 1.74 -27.64 -2.39
C GLU A 36 2.25 -26.65 -3.47
N ALA A 37 2.08 -25.34 -3.27
CA ALA A 37 2.60 -24.31 -4.17
C ALA A 37 4.12 -24.09 -4.01
N GLU A 38 4.66 -24.21 -2.80
CA GLU A 38 6.11 -24.11 -2.53
C GLU A 38 6.91 -25.25 -3.19
N ALA A 39 6.37 -26.47 -3.19
CA ALA A 39 7.02 -27.64 -3.78
C ALA A 39 7.20 -27.51 -5.31
N GLU A 40 6.35 -26.75 -6.00
CA GLU A 40 6.47 -26.49 -7.44
C GLU A 40 7.40 -25.29 -7.76
N ALA A 41 7.53 -24.33 -6.83
CA ALA A 41 8.34 -23.12 -6.96
C ALA A 41 9.86 -23.36 -6.80
N GLU A 42 10.29 -24.40 -6.06
CA GLU A 42 11.71 -24.73 -5.85
C GLU A 42 12.50 -24.97 -7.17
N LYS A 43 11.83 -25.24 -8.29
CA LYS A 43 12.47 -25.43 -9.60
C LYS A 43 12.75 -24.15 -10.38
N LYS A 44 12.28 -22.97 -9.95
CA LYS A 44 12.52 -21.68 -10.62
C LYS A 44 12.72 -20.56 -9.60
N LEU A 45 13.98 -20.12 -9.47
CA LEU A 45 14.42 -18.95 -8.67
C LEU A 45 14.03 -19.05 -7.19
N SER A 46 14.86 -19.70 -6.38
CA SER A 46 14.68 -19.71 -4.94
C SER A 46 15.00 -18.34 -4.33
N PRO A 47 14.07 -17.73 -3.55
CA PRO A 47 14.37 -16.54 -2.79
C PRO A 47 15.36 -16.90 -1.67
N PHE A 48 16.45 -16.16 -1.54
CA PHE A 48 17.44 -16.39 -0.46
C PHE A 48 17.03 -15.73 0.87
N SER A 49 15.94 -14.96 0.90
CA SER A 49 15.37 -14.38 2.10
C SER A 49 13.86 -14.15 1.92
N VAL A 50 13.08 -14.79 2.79
CA VAL A 50 11.63 -14.64 2.91
C VAL A 50 11.37 -13.97 4.26
N VAL A 51 10.46 -12.99 4.28
CA VAL A 51 10.08 -12.27 5.50
C VAL A 51 8.57 -12.24 5.58
N GLU A 52 8.03 -12.66 6.72
CA GLU A 52 6.62 -12.45 7.04
C GLU A 52 6.39 -10.99 7.44
N LEU A 53 5.52 -10.33 6.68
CA LEU A 53 5.08 -8.97 6.98
C LEU A 53 3.75 -9.04 7.75
N PRO A 54 3.42 -8.04 8.58
CA PRO A 54 2.09 -7.93 9.17
C PRO A 54 1.02 -8.03 8.07
N LYS A 55 -0.14 -8.64 8.37
CA LYS A 55 -1.20 -8.94 7.38
C LYS A 55 -1.53 -7.74 6.47
N TRP A 56 -1.43 -6.50 6.98
CA TRP A 56 -1.81 -5.29 6.24
C TRP A 56 -0.61 -4.39 5.96
N HIS A 57 -0.18 -4.36 4.71
CA HIS A 57 0.95 -3.55 4.27
C HIS A 57 0.72 -3.01 2.85
N SER A 58 1.26 -1.82 2.59
CA SER A 58 1.16 -1.14 1.30
C SER A 58 2.53 -0.61 0.90
N PHE A 59 2.95 -0.89 -0.33
CA PHE A 59 4.28 -0.55 -0.84
C PHE A 59 4.23 0.29 -2.12
N ALA A 60 5.15 1.23 -2.24
CA ALA A 60 5.39 1.94 -3.50
C ALA A 60 6.88 2.19 -3.71
N ALA A 61 7.36 1.92 -4.92
CA ALA A 61 8.68 2.32 -5.36
C ALA A 61 8.62 3.72 -6.00
N LEU A 62 9.44 4.64 -5.51
CA LEU A 62 9.65 5.94 -6.15
C LEU A 62 11.15 6.18 -6.29
N LYS A 63 11.62 6.17 -7.55
CA LYS A 63 13.05 6.22 -7.89
C LYS A 63 13.79 5.07 -7.20
N SER A 64 14.84 5.38 -6.45
CA SER A 64 15.69 4.43 -5.72
C SER A 64 15.19 4.15 -4.30
N SER A 65 13.93 4.47 -3.98
CA SER A 65 13.39 4.29 -2.64
C SER A 65 12.08 3.51 -2.64
N ILE A 66 11.94 2.63 -1.66
CA ILE A 66 10.68 1.91 -1.40
C ILE A 66 10.02 2.52 -0.17
N TYR A 67 8.75 2.83 -0.30
CA TYR A 67 7.92 3.35 0.78
C TYR A 67 7.01 2.23 1.26
N CYS A 68 6.91 2.05 2.57
CA CYS A 68 6.08 1.05 3.21
C CYS A 68 5.18 1.69 4.27
N LEU A 69 3.92 1.30 4.27
CA LEU A 69 2.93 1.62 5.29
C LEU A 69 2.42 0.27 5.84
N SER A 70 2.58 0.00 7.14
CA SER A 70 2.23 -1.28 7.76
C SER A 70 1.34 -1.10 8.99
N GLY A 71 0.25 -1.88 9.04
CA GLY A 71 -0.74 -1.87 10.13
C GLY A 71 -1.47 -0.53 10.31
N PRO A 72 -2.35 -0.43 11.33
CA PRO A 72 -2.97 0.82 11.79
C PRO A 72 -1.97 1.88 12.27
N THR A 73 -1.35 2.64 11.36
CA THR A 73 -0.27 3.56 11.74
C THR A 73 -0.34 4.91 11.02
N THR A 74 0.34 5.91 11.59
CA THR A 74 0.71 7.14 10.88
C THR A 74 2.14 7.07 10.33
N LYS A 75 2.93 6.07 10.72
CA LYS A 75 4.35 5.97 10.36
C LYS A 75 4.51 5.58 8.89
N THR A 76 5.51 6.17 8.24
CA THR A 76 5.96 5.77 6.90
C THR A 76 7.37 5.24 7.02
N TRP A 77 7.62 4.03 6.51
CA TRP A 77 8.96 3.47 6.40
C TRP A 77 9.52 3.74 5.01
N ILE A 78 10.78 4.13 4.92
CA ILE A 78 11.47 4.40 3.66
C ILE A 78 12.74 3.55 3.62
N PHE A 79 12.84 2.70 2.62
CA PHE A 79 14.06 2.00 2.26
C PHE A 79 14.82 2.81 1.22
N ASP A 80 16.09 3.09 1.46
CA ASP A 80 16.93 3.93 0.59
C ASP A 80 17.86 3.15 -0.35
N GLY A 81 17.75 1.83 -0.40
CA GLY A 81 18.71 0.97 -1.11
C GLY A 81 19.70 0.26 -0.17
N CYS A 82 19.84 0.72 1.08
CA CYS A 82 20.72 0.10 2.07
C CYS A 82 20.02 -0.23 3.37
N CYS A 83 19.11 0.64 3.85
CA CYS A 83 18.47 0.46 5.16
C CYS A 83 17.08 1.10 5.21
N TRP A 84 16.25 0.59 6.13
CA TRP A 84 14.95 1.18 6.45
C TRP A 84 15.10 2.34 7.44
N LYS A 85 14.37 3.42 7.17
CA LYS A 85 14.34 4.63 8.01
C LYS A 85 12.92 5.12 8.18
N LEU A 86 12.65 5.78 9.31
CA LEU A 86 11.39 6.47 9.51
C LEU A 86 11.31 7.73 8.62
N GLY A 87 10.24 7.78 7.85
CA GLY A 87 9.80 8.92 7.06
C GLY A 87 8.85 9.84 7.84
N PRO A 88 8.29 10.85 7.16
CA PRO A 88 7.29 11.73 7.77
C PRO A 88 6.00 10.98 8.09
N GLN A 89 5.33 11.40 9.16
CA GLN A 89 4.06 10.81 9.59
C GLN A 89 2.87 11.36 8.79
N MET A 90 1.93 10.49 8.46
CA MET A 90 0.62 10.85 7.89
C MET A 90 -0.25 11.58 8.92
N ASN A 91 -1.27 12.30 8.46
CA ASN A 91 -2.15 13.06 9.34
C ASN A 91 -3.20 12.17 10.05
N VAL A 92 -3.50 10.99 9.49
CA VAL A 92 -4.45 10.02 10.07
C VAL A 92 -3.86 8.62 10.11
N ARG A 93 -4.26 7.84 11.12
CA ARG A 93 -3.91 6.42 11.21
C ARG A 93 -4.62 5.66 10.09
N ARG A 94 -3.85 4.86 9.36
CA ARG A 94 -4.39 4.07 8.25
C ARG A 94 -4.11 2.60 8.40
N SER A 95 -5.02 1.79 7.88
CA SER A 95 -5.08 0.34 7.91
C SER A 95 -5.40 -0.18 6.52
N ASP A 96 -4.50 -0.96 5.92
CA ASP A 96 -4.57 -1.37 4.51
C ASP A 96 -4.85 -0.22 3.50
N PRO A 97 -4.10 0.91 3.54
CA PRO A 97 -4.31 1.96 2.57
C PRO A 97 -3.79 1.56 1.18
N ARG A 98 -4.25 2.25 0.14
CA ARG A 98 -3.65 2.15 -1.21
C ARG A 98 -2.60 3.24 -1.40
N ILE A 99 -1.37 2.85 -1.75
CA ILE A 99 -0.29 3.78 -2.07
C ILE A 99 0.00 3.80 -3.56
N ILE A 100 0.12 4.99 -4.14
CA ILE A 100 0.36 5.19 -5.57
C ILE A 100 1.42 6.25 -5.80
N VAL A 101 2.26 6.04 -6.82
CA VAL A 101 3.20 7.05 -7.30
C VAL A 101 2.64 7.70 -8.54
N LEU A 102 2.60 9.03 -8.53
CA LEU A 102 2.20 9.82 -9.69
C LEU A 102 3.02 11.10 -9.72
N SER A 103 3.71 11.36 -10.82
CA SER A 103 4.50 12.60 -11.01
C SER A 103 5.48 12.90 -9.87
N GLY A 104 6.17 11.86 -9.41
CA GLY A 104 7.24 11.98 -8.40
C GLY A 104 6.75 12.27 -6.98
N LYS A 105 5.46 12.06 -6.68
CA LYS A 105 4.87 12.16 -5.35
C LYS A 105 4.19 10.83 -5.00
N LEU A 106 4.04 10.57 -3.70
CA LEU A 106 3.27 9.43 -3.21
C LEU A 106 1.89 9.91 -2.77
N TYR A 107 0.86 9.19 -3.19
CA TYR A 107 -0.52 9.41 -2.80
C TYR A 107 -0.97 8.20 -2.00
N VAL A 108 -1.71 8.46 -0.93
CA VAL A 108 -2.28 7.43 -0.07
C VAL A 108 -3.77 7.64 -0.02
N LEU A 109 -4.53 6.58 -0.27
CA LEU A 109 -5.98 6.60 -0.41
C LEU A 109 -6.62 5.55 0.49
N GLY A 110 -7.70 5.93 1.16
CA GLY A 110 -8.51 5.01 1.96
C GLY A 110 -7.77 4.42 3.17
N GLY A 111 -8.33 3.32 3.68
CA GLY A 111 -7.81 2.59 4.83
C GLY A 111 -7.86 3.41 6.10
N LEU A 112 -8.90 4.21 6.36
CA LEU A 112 -8.98 4.97 7.62
C LEU A 112 -9.26 4.01 8.78
N TYR A 113 -8.39 4.00 9.80
CA TYR A 113 -8.55 3.10 10.95
C TYR A 113 -9.66 3.59 11.90
N ASP A 114 -9.60 4.86 12.30
CA ASP A 114 -10.66 5.50 13.08
C ASP A 114 -11.47 6.41 12.15
N ASP A 115 -12.70 5.99 11.85
CA ASP A 115 -13.60 6.74 10.97
C ASP A 115 -14.47 7.79 11.70
N ALA A 116 -14.26 7.92 13.01
CA ALA A 116 -15.06 8.70 13.94
C ALA A 116 -14.60 10.16 14.16
N ARG A 117 -13.56 10.63 13.44
CA ARG A 117 -13.14 12.04 13.52
C ARG A 117 -13.92 12.89 12.52
N ASP A 118 -14.29 14.11 12.94
CA ASP A 118 -14.98 15.12 12.11
C ASP A 118 -14.24 15.45 10.80
N GLU A 119 -12.93 15.20 10.75
CA GLU A 119 -12.09 15.35 9.57
C GLU A 119 -11.90 14.01 8.85
N TYR A 120 -12.80 13.71 7.91
CA TYR A 120 -12.62 12.65 6.93
C TYR A 120 -11.39 13.02 6.06
N ILE A 121 -10.19 12.49 6.30
CA ILE A 121 -9.02 12.73 5.43
C ILE A 121 -8.82 11.50 4.55
N TRP A 122 -9.67 11.33 3.54
CA TRP A 122 -9.67 10.10 2.75
C TRP A 122 -8.37 9.90 1.96
N MET A 123 -7.73 10.99 1.55
CA MET A 123 -6.52 10.96 0.75
C MET A 123 -5.50 12.01 1.19
N GLU A 124 -4.23 11.64 1.11
CA GLU A 124 -3.09 12.51 1.39
C GLU A 124 -1.99 12.32 0.36
N VAL A 125 -1.14 13.33 0.22
CA VAL A 125 0.02 13.30 -0.67
C VAL A 125 1.31 13.62 0.09
N LEU A 126 2.32 12.79 -0.09
CA LEU A 126 3.69 13.04 0.31
C LEU A 126 4.46 13.63 -0.87
N ASN A 127 5.03 14.81 -0.64
CA ASN A 127 6.10 15.33 -1.47
C ASN A 127 7.45 14.95 -0.83
N PRO A 128 8.23 14.00 -1.41
CA PRO A 128 9.49 13.56 -0.82
C PRO A 128 10.49 14.70 -0.61
N LYS A 129 10.46 15.74 -1.47
CA LYS A 129 11.34 16.91 -1.33
C LYS A 129 11.01 17.75 -0.09
N ARG A 130 9.73 17.80 0.29
CA ARG A 130 9.26 18.56 1.46
C ARG A 130 9.17 17.70 2.72
N ARG A 131 9.29 16.37 2.59
CA ARG A 131 9.18 15.40 3.67
C ARG A 131 7.95 15.65 4.56
N ALA A 132 6.80 15.89 3.95
CA ALA A 132 5.56 16.15 4.66
C ALA A 132 4.36 15.62 3.89
N TRP A 133 3.45 14.97 4.62
CA TRP A 133 2.13 14.60 4.13
C TRP A 133 1.20 15.80 4.17
N ARG A 134 0.33 15.91 3.17
CA ARG A 134 -0.70 16.94 3.11
C ARG A 134 -2.05 16.31 2.78
N PRO A 135 -3.14 16.68 3.48
CA PRO A 135 -4.48 16.28 3.11
C PRO A 135 -4.84 16.82 1.72
N LEU A 136 -5.60 16.02 0.99
CA LEU A 136 -6.19 16.38 -0.28
C LEU A 136 -7.72 16.44 -0.14
N PRO A 137 -8.43 17.11 -1.07
CA PRO A 137 -9.87 17.15 -1.06
C PRO A 137 -10.47 15.75 -1.06
N ASN A 138 -11.51 15.56 -0.24
CA ASN A 138 -12.23 14.30 -0.18
C ASN A 138 -13.05 14.03 -1.44
N PRO A 139 -13.31 12.75 -1.74
CA PRO A 139 -14.32 12.42 -2.73
C PRO A 139 -15.69 12.98 -2.30
N PRO A 140 -16.55 13.37 -3.25
CA PRO A 140 -17.87 13.93 -2.97
C PRO A 140 -18.82 12.94 -2.30
N LEU A 141 -18.47 11.65 -2.29
CA LEU A 141 -19.20 10.58 -1.63
C LEU A 141 -18.23 9.74 -0.83
N ARG A 142 -18.67 9.24 0.33
CA ARG A 142 -17.90 8.29 1.14
C ARG A 142 -17.59 7.03 0.33
N ILE A 143 -16.33 6.64 0.34
CA ILE A 143 -15.82 5.42 -0.30
C ILE A 143 -15.35 4.48 0.82
N TRP A 144 -15.88 3.26 0.81
CA TRP A 144 -15.41 2.17 1.69
C TRP A 144 -14.14 1.57 1.10
N SER A 145 -13.21 1.19 1.97
CA SER A 145 -11.89 0.71 1.53
C SER A 145 -11.82 -0.77 1.16
N TYR A 146 -12.90 -1.51 1.37
CA TYR A 146 -13.01 -2.91 0.96
C TYR A 146 -12.95 -3.06 -0.56
N GLY A 147 -12.04 -3.92 -1.04
CA GLY A 147 -11.92 -4.25 -2.46
C GLY A 147 -11.54 -3.06 -3.34
N MET A 148 -10.81 -2.07 -2.80
CA MET A 148 -10.29 -0.96 -3.59
C MET A 148 -9.14 -1.41 -4.50
N VAL A 149 -9.20 -1.03 -5.78
CA VAL A 149 -8.09 -1.11 -6.73
C VAL A 149 -7.82 0.29 -7.26
N CYS A 150 -6.60 0.77 -7.11
CA CYS A 150 -6.21 2.09 -7.61
C CYS A 150 -5.19 1.96 -8.74
N ALA A 151 -5.25 2.87 -9.71
CA ALA A 151 -4.29 2.95 -10.81
C ALA A 151 -3.91 4.41 -11.10
N ALA A 152 -2.64 4.64 -11.42
CA ALA A 152 -2.14 5.95 -11.80
C ALA A 152 -1.99 6.05 -13.32
N LEU A 153 -2.57 7.09 -13.92
CA LEU A 153 -2.41 7.41 -15.33
C LEU A 153 -1.43 8.58 -15.47
N GLU A 154 -0.16 8.26 -15.74
CA GLU A 154 0.91 9.27 -15.76
C GLU A 154 0.74 10.30 -16.89
N ARG A 155 0.17 9.91 -18.03
CA ARG A 155 -0.07 10.81 -19.17
C ARG A 155 -1.09 11.90 -18.85
N THR A 156 -2.18 11.54 -18.17
CA THR A 156 -3.28 12.46 -17.82
C THR A 156 -3.19 12.99 -16.40
N LYS A 157 -2.21 12.51 -15.61
CA LYS A 157 -2.02 12.88 -14.22
C LYS A 157 -3.24 12.53 -13.36
N GLN A 158 -3.82 11.35 -13.59
CA GLN A 158 -5.03 10.89 -12.91
C GLN A 158 -4.79 9.70 -11.99
N ILE A 159 -5.62 9.58 -10.93
CA ILE A 159 -5.62 8.41 -10.02
C ILE A 159 -7.02 7.77 -10.04
N ILE A 160 -7.18 6.70 -10.79
CA ILE A 160 -8.44 5.97 -10.87
C ILE A 160 -8.57 5.11 -9.62
N ASN A 161 -9.75 5.11 -8.99
CA ASN A 161 -10.08 4.20 -7.90
C ASN A 161 -11.34 3.40 -8.23
N LEU A 162 -11.17 2.10 -8.37
CA LEU A 162 -12.23 1.11 -8.45
C LEU A 162 -12.57 0.67 -7.04
N SER A 163 -13.83 0.77 -6.64
CA SER A 163 -14.27 0.28 -5.33
C SER A 163 -15.52 -0.56 -5.48
N LEU A 164 -15.51 -1.74 -4.88
CA LEU A 164 -16.72 -2.53 -4.71
C LEU A 164 -17.58 -1.83 -3.65
N ARG A 165 -18.84 -1.52 -3.99
CA ARG A 165 -19.83 -1.19 -2.97
C ARG A 165 -20.47 -2.49 -2.52
N PRO A 166 -20.40 -2.87 -1.24
CA PRO A 166 -21.35 -3.83 -0.69
C PRO A 166 -22.69 -3.11 -0.62
N SER A 167 -23.52 -3.26 -1.66
CA SER A 167 -24.94 -3.00 -1.52
C SER A 167 -25.60 -4.31 -1.13
N ILE A 168 -26.39 -4.31 -0.06
CA ILE A 168 -27.20 -5.44 0.41
C ILE A 168 -28.18 -5.99 -0.66
N TYR A 169 -28.28 -5.34 -1.83
CA TYR A 169 -29.14 -5.76 -2.93
C TYR A 169 -28.42 -6.07 -4.25
N VAL A 170 -27.16 -5.64 -4.45
CA VAL A 170 -26.40 -5.89 -5.69
C VAL A 170 -24.90 -5.81 -5.40
N VAL A 171 -24.16 -6.91 -5.59
CA VAL A 171 -22.69 -6.86 -5.70
C VAL A 171 -22.37 -6.34 -7.10
N GLY A 172 -21.96 -5.07 -7.20
CA GLY A 172 -21.62 -4.43 -8.47
C GLY A 172 -20.28 -3.72 -8.38
N LEU A 173 -19.41 -3.94 -9.37
CA LEU A 173 -18.17 -3.17 -9.54
C LEU A 173 -18.53 -1.74 -9.95
N GLN A 174 -18.13 -0.74 -9.16
CA GLN A 174 -18.19 0.65 -9.60
C GLN A 174 -16.79 1.14 -9.99
N LEU A 175 -16.64 1.48 -11.26
CA LEU A 175 -15.53 2.27 -11.76
C LEU A 175 -15.77 3.73 -11.38
N ARG A 176 -14.85 4.31 -10.60
CA ARG A 176 -14.87 5.73 -10.28
C ARG A 176 -13.51 6.35 -10.62
N VAL A 177 -13.51 7.26 -11.58
CA VAL A 177 -12.30 8.03 -11.92
C VAL A 177 -12.20 9.18 -10.93
N PHE A 178 -11.08 9.28 -10.22
CA PHE A 178 -10.83 10.40 -9.34
C PHE A 178 -9.57 11.15 -9.75
N LEU A 179 -9.60 12.45 -9.50
CA LEU A 179 -8.51 13.40 -9.68
C LEU A 179 -7.96 13.50 -11.09
N GLU A 180 -8.24 14.63 -11.73
CA GLU A 180 -7.41 15.18 -12.80
C GLU A 180 -6.51 16.23 -12.18
N LEU A 181 -5.21 15.96 -12.09
CA LEU A 181 -4.23 16.93 -11.61
C LEU A 181 -3.79 17.79 -12.79
N LYS A 182 -4.30 19.03 -12.88
CA LYS A 182 -3.83 20.05 -13.81
C LYS A 182 -2.40 20.48 -13.52
#